data_AF-A0A7C1NAD8-F1
#
_entry.id   AF-A0A7C1NAD8-F1
#
_cell.length_a   1.000
_cell.length_b   1.000
_cell.length_c   1.000
_cell.angle_alpha   90.00
_cell.angle_beta   90.00
_cell.angle_gamma   90.00
#
_symmetry.space_group_name_H-M   'P 1'
#
loop_
_entity.id
_entity.type
_entity.pdbx_description
1 polymer ?
#
loop_
_entity_poly.entity_id
_entity_poly.type
_entity_poly.pdbx_seq_one_letter_code
_entity_poly.pdbx_strand_id
1 'polypeptide(L)' 'MIGFTDRINIDQKILSGKPVFKGTRIPISIVLKMLRDG' A
#
# COMPACT_ATOMS: atom_id res chain seq x y z
N MET A 1 -8.16 -7.26 17.75
CA MET A 1 -6.85 -6.69 17.40
C MET A 1 -6.92 -6.26 15.95
N ILE A 2 -6.86 -4.96 15.63
CA ILE A 2 -6.83 -4.50 14.23
C ILE A 2 -5.34 -4.44 13.86
N GLY A 3 -4.84 -5.44 13.12
CA GLY A 3 -3.44 -5.50 12.72
C GLY A 3 -3.20 -4.61 11.50
N PHE A 4 -2.01 -4.02 11.37
CA PHE A 4 -1.66 -3.23 10.17
C PHE A 4 -1.72 -4.06 8.87
N THR A 5 -1.56 -5.38 8.99
CA THR A 5 -1.79 -6.38 7.92
C THR A 5 -3.20 -6.31 7.34
N ASP A 6 -4.18 -5.83 8.08
CA ASP A 6 -5.56 -5.74 7.60
C ASP A 6 -5.77 -4.57 6.63
N ARG A 7 -4.81 -3.65 6.51
CA ARG A 7 -4.93 -2.43 5.69
C ARG A 7 -4.07 -2.46 4.42
N ILE A 8 -3.16 -3.43 4.32
CA ILE A 8 -2.22 -3.57 3.20
C ILE A 8 -2.56 -4.84 2.42
N ASN A 9 -2.60 -4.72 1.09
CA ASN A 9 -2.67 -5.84 0.17
C ASN A 9 -1.30 -6.06 -0.48
N ILE A 10 -0.85 -7.31 -0.51
CA ILE A 10 0.32 -7.76 -1.26
C ILE A 10 -0.14 -8.98 -2.07
N ASP A 11 -0.37 -8.77 -3.37
CA ASP A 11 -0.86 -9.80 -4.30
C ASP A 11 -0.14 -9.63 -5.63
N GLN A 12 0.42 -10.70 -6.18
CA GLN A 12 1.10 -10.70 -7.48
C GLN A 12 0.20 -10.22 -8.63
N LYS A 13 -1.12 -10.41 -8.50
CA LYS A 13 -2.12 -9.94 -9.47
C LYS A 13 -2.40 -8.44 -9.36
N ILE A 14 -2.05 -7.80 -8.23
CA ILE A 14 -2.30 -6.38 -7.97
C ILE A 14 -0.97 -5.64 -8.00
N LEU A 15 -0.78 -4.79 -9.03
CA LEU A 15 0.43 -3.97 -9.18
C LEU A 15 1.74 -4.77 -9.05
N SER A 16 1.75 -6.00 -9.58
CA SER A 16 2.92 -6.89 -9.60
C SER A 16 3.46 -7.20 -8.19
N GLY A 17 2.60 -7.36 -7.20
CA GLY A 17 3.01 -7.70 -5.83
C GLY A 17 3.53 -6.53 -5.00
N LYS A 18 3.39 -5.29 -5.50
CA LYS A 18 3.74 -4.11 -4.70
C LYS A 18 2.77 -3.97 -3.51
N PRO A 19 3.24 -3.54 -2.33
CA PRO A 19 2.37 -3.20 -1.21
C PRO A 19 1.44 -2.03 -1.53
N VAL A 20 0.14 -2.26 -1.39
CA VAL A 20 -0.93 -1.33 -1.79
C VAL A 20 -1.94 -1.17 -0.67
N PHE A 21 -2.51 0.03 -0.50
CA PHE A 21 -3.60 0.24 0.46
C PHE A 21 -4.85 -0.54 0.01
N LYS A 22 -5.41 -1.37 0.89
CA LYS A 22 -6.62 -2.16 0.57
C LYS A 22 -7.76 -1.26 0.08
N GLY A 23 -8.50 -1.74 -0.92
CA GLY A 23 -9.58 -0.98 -1.55
C GLY A 23 -9.10 0.05 -2.59
N THR A 24 -7.79 0.16 -2.81
CA THR A 24 -7.21 1.10 -3.77
C THR A 24 -6.21 0.39 -4.69
N ARG A 25 -5.71 1.11 -5.69
CA ARG A 25 -4.50 0.77 -6.45
C ARG A 25 -3.38 1.78 -6.19
N ILE A 26 -3.30 2.29 -4.96
CA ILE A 26 -2.29 3.27 -4.55
C ILE A 26 -1.14 2.52 -3.84
N PRO A 27 0.07 2.51 -4.42
CA PRO A 27 1.24 1.94 -3.75
C PRO A 27 1.59 2.74 -2.50
N ILE A 28 1.97 2.04 -1.44
CA ILE A 28 2.37 2.67 -0.17
C ILE A 28 3.57 3.61 -0.38
N SER A 29 4.49 3.23 -1.27
CA SER A 29 5.69 4.02 -1.60
C SER A 29 5.39 5.42 -2.11
N ILE A 30 4.27 5.63 -2.82
CA ILE A 30 3.89 6.95 -3.33
C ILE A 30 3.50 7.88 -2.19
N VAL A 31 2.67 7.40 -1.25
CA VAL A 31 2.26 8.20 -0.09
C VAL A 31 3.47 8.51 0.79
N LEU A 32 4.36 7.55 1.02
CA LEU A 32 5.61 7.79 1.77
C LEU A 32 6.51 8.83 1.08
N LYS A 33 6.60 8.79 -0.26
CA LYS A 33 7.33 9.82 -1.01
C LYS A 33 6.71 11.20 -0.84
N MET A 34 5.39 11.32 -0.96
CA MET A 34 4.68 12.60 -0.76
C MET A 34 4.87 13.15 0.65
N LEU A 35 4.82 12.30 1.67
CA LEU A 35 5.07 12.69 3.07
C LEU A 35 6.51 13.14 3.31
N ARG A 36 7.48 12.57 2.59
CA ARG A 36 8.88 12.98 2.64
C ARG A 36 9.12 14.32 1.93
N ASP A 37 8.40 14.57 0.84
CA ASP A 37 8.61 15.74 -0.03
C ASP A 37 7.88 17.00 0.47
N GLY A 38 7.12 16.92 1.58
CA GLY A 38 6.45 18.04 2.25
C GLY A 38 7.09 18.38 3.60
#